data_AF-A0A7L1H2D9-F1
#
_entry.id   AF-A0A7L1H2D9-F1
#
_cell.length_a   1.000
_cell.length_b   1.000
_cell.length_c   1.000
_cell.angle_alpha   90.00
_cell.angle_beta   90.00
_cell.angle_gamma   90.00
#
_symmetry.space_group_name_H-M   'P 1'
#
loop_
_entity.id
_entity.type
_entity.pdbx_description
1 polymer ?
#
loop_
_entity_poly.entity_id
_entity_poly.type
_entity_poly.pdbx_seq_one_letter_code
_entity_poly.pdbx_strand_id
1 'polypeptide(L)'
;RNGGMIGNIYSMGVVLQALETSSKFYAPREWNCAQAFAVVHRHDYRQPMPIAQVLPALVGKPYLQAASMDCTAHTRVSQDHCFSPSPSLETTQGHEVHYCIVNKLQGKHFNYCIPVEVPPGSVLLQVLELAEQKEPDIFSFKTKYYPSWGPMVISIHGLAANDADRTFWEFLSGKKAIKEG
;
A
#
# COMPACT_ATOMS: atom_id res chain seq x y z
N ARG A 1 -20.60 -2.66 -7.88
CA ARG A 1 -20.05 -4.04 -8.00
C ARG A 1 -18.60 -3.89 -8.45
N ASN A 2 -17.61 -4.12 -7.58
CA ASN A 2 -16.20 -3.70 -7.77
C ASN A 2 -15.40 -4.56 -8.76
N GLY A 3 -16.00 -4.95 -9.90
CA GLY A 3 -15.28 -5.68 -10.96
C GLY A 3 -14.63 -7.00 -10.52
N GLY A 4 -15.14 -7.67 -9.48
CA GLY A 4 -14.54 -8.89 -8.92
C GLY A 4 -13.65 -8.69 -7.69
N MET A 5 -13.37 -7.44 -7.28
CA MET A 5 -12.59 -7.15 -6.06
C MET A 5 -13.36 -7.38 -4.77
N ILE A 6 -12.68 -7.98 -3.79
CA ILE A 6 -13.11 -8.11 -2.39
C ILE A 6 -12.04 -7.42 -1.54
N GLY A 7 -12.42 -6.36 -0.84
CA GLY A 7 -11.46 -5.44 -0.20
C GLY A 7 -10.85 -4.47 -1.22
N ASN A 8 -9.52 -4.46 -1.32
CA ASN A 8 -8.75 -3.63 -2.25
C ASN A 8 -7.74 -4.46 -3.06
N ILE A 9 -7.01 -3.82 -3.98
CA ILE A 9 -6.08 -4.52 -4.87
C ILE A 9 -4.94 -5.25 -4.13
N TYR A 10 -4.53 -4.74 -2.97
CA TYR A 10 -3.48 -5.31 -2.14
C TYR A 10 -3.97 -6.47 -1.26
N SER A 11 -5.27 -6.56 -0.96
CA SER A 11 -5.84 -7.72 -0.28
C SER A 11 -6.18 -8.89 -1.21
N MET A 12 -6.33 -8.63 -2.52
CA MET A 12 -6.83 -9.62 -3.47
C MET A 12 -5.96 -10.88 -3.58
N GLY A 13 -4.63 -10.76 -3.49
CA GLY A 13 -3.72 -11.91 -3.57
C GLY A 13 -4.01 -12.98 -2.51
N VAL A 14 -4.31 -12.54 -1.29
CA VAL A 14 -4.67 -13.42 -0.18
C VAL A 14 -6.10 -13.94 -0.33
N VAL A 15 -7.03 -13.08 -0.77
CA VAL A 15 -8.43 -13.47 -1.01
C VAL A 15 -8.54 -14.58 -2.05
N LEU A 16 -7.79 -14.48 -3.16
CA LEU A 16 -7.79 -15.51 -4.21
C LEU A 16 -7.42 -16.88 -3.64
N GLN A 17 -6.33 -16.94 -2.87
CA GLN A 17 -5.88 -18.18 -2.22
C GLN A 17 -6.92 -18.73 -1.24
N ALA A 18 -7.52 -17.85 -0.43
CA ALA A 18 -8.53 -18.25 0.55
C ALA A 18 -9.78 -18.82 -0.12
N LEU A 19 -10.31 -18.17 -1.15
CA LEU A 19 -11.53 -18.61 -1.85
C LEU A 19 -11.30 -19.85 -2.72
N GLU A 20 -10.10 -20.03 -3.28
CA GLU A 20 -9.75 -21.24 -4.01
C GLU A 20 -9.73 -22.48 -3.09
N THR A 21 -9.27 -22.32 -1.86
CA THR A 21 -9.13 -23.40 -0.87
C THR A 21 -10.39 -23.64 -0.01
N SER A 22 -11.42 -22.80 -0.12
CA SER A 22 -12.61 -22.81 0.76
C SER A 22 -13.95 -22.94 0.02
N SER A 23 -13.96 -23.50 -1.20
CA SER A 23 -15.17 -23.61 -2.05
C SER A 23 -16.40 -24.20 -1.36
N LYS A 24 -16.20 -25.15 -0.45
CA LYS A 24 -17.27 -25.78 0.34
C LYS A 24 -18.08 -24.81 1.21
N PHE A 25 -17.52 -23.66 1.57
CA PHE A 25 -18.13 -22.72 2.52
C PHE A 25 -18.93 -21.59 1.89
N TYR A 26 -18.80 -21.38 0.58
CA TYR A 26 -19.60 -20.37 -0.13
C TYR A 26 -20.55 -20.96 -1.15
N ALA A 27 -20.46 -22.26 -1.46
CA ALA A 27 -21.51 -22.93 -2.24
C ALA A 27 -22.89 -22.77 -1.58
N PRO A 28 -23.98 -22.54 -2.34
CA PRO A 28 -24.04 -22.55 -3.81
C PRO A 28 -23.73 -21.20 -4.47
N ARG A 29 -23.36 -20.17 -3.70
CA ARG A 29 -23.07 -18.84 -4.25
C ARG A 29 -21.81 -18.92 -5.11
N GLU A 30 -21.96 -18.69 -6.40
CA GLU A 30 -20.82 -18.71 -7.31
C GLU A 30 -19.92 -17.48 -7.10
N TRP A 31 -18.61 -17.72 -7.09
CA TRP A 31 -17.59 -16.69 -7.14
C TRP A 31 -16.86 -16.76 -8.48
N ASN A 32 -16.85 -15.66 -9.20
CA ASN A 32 -16.17 -15.58 -10.50
C ASN A 32 -14.67 -15.35 -10.30
N CYS A 33 -13.94 -16.46 -10.14
CA CYS A 33 -12.48 -16.46 -9.98
C CYS A 33 -11.78 -15.78 -11.17
N ALA A 34 -12.22 -16.04 -12.41
CA ALA A 34 -11.63 -15.44 -13.61
C ALA A 34 -11.72 -13.90 -13.61
N GLN A 35 -12.85 -13.36 -13.16
CA GLN A 35 -13.02 -11.91 -13.02
C GLN A 35 -12.08 -11.34 -11.95
N ALA A 36 -11.97 -11.99 -10.79
CA ALA A 36 -11.08 -11.57 -9.71
C ALA A 36 -9.59 -11.65 -10.12
N PHE A 37 -9.21 -12.72 -10.82
CA PHE A 37 -7.86 -12.93 -11.37
C PHE A 37 -7.50 -11.85 -12.38
N ALA A 38 -8.42 -11.50 -13.29
CA ALA A 38 -8.17 -10.46 -14.29
C ALA A 38 -7.88 -9.09 -13.67
N VAL A 39 -8.45 -8.80 -12.50
CA VAL A 39 -8.16 -7.54 -11.78
C VAL A 39 -6.73 -7.52 -11.26
N VAL A 40 -6.30 -8.58 -10.57
CA VAL A 40 -4.93 -8.62 -10.01
C VAL A 40 -3.88 -8.71 -11.11
N HIS A 41 -4.12 -9.50 -12.16
CA HIS A 41 -3.16 -9.68 -13.24
C HIS A 41 -2.89 -8.38 -14.02
N ARG A 42 -3.85 -7.43 -14.04
CA ARG A 42 -3.71 -6.17 -14.77
C ARG A 42 -3.09 -5.05 -13.95
N HIS A 43 -2.91 -5.22 -12.65
CA HIS A 43 -2.39 -4.17 -11.79
C HIS A 43 -0.86 -4.11 -11.85
N ASP A 44 -0.32 -2.88 -11.92
CA ASP A 44 1.12 -2.62 -11.87
C ASP A 44 1.60 -2.60 -10.42
N TYR A 45 2.11 -3.74 -9.93
CA TYR A 45 2.66 -3.83 -8.59
C TYR A 45 4.12 -3.37 -8.57
N ARG A 46 4.39 -2.26 -7.88
CA ARG A 46 5.76 -1.71 -7.76
C ARG A 46 6.46 -2.07 -6.45
N GLN A 47 5.69 -2.42 -5.42
CA GLN A 47 6.19 -2.70 -4.08
C GLN A 47 6.41 -4.21 -3.91
N PRO A 48 7.56 -4.66 -3.35
CA PRO A 48 7.89 -6.08 -3.21
C PRO A 48 6.86 -6.90 -2.45
N MET A 49 6.25 -6.34 -1.40
CA MET A 49 5.29 -7.08 -0.58
C MET A 49 3.96 -7.35 -1.25
N PRO A 50 3.29 -6.36 -1.88
CA PRO A 50 2.16 -6.65 -2.75
C PRO A 50 2.45 -7.73 -3.79
N ILE A 51 3.64 -7.73 -4.41
CA ILE A 51 4.06 -8.79 -5.34
C ILE A 51 4.11 -10.15 -4.61
N ALA A 52 4.78 -10.22 -3.46
CA ALA A 52 4.91 -11.45 -2.68
C ALA A 52 3.55 -12.01 -2.19
N GLN A 53 2.55 -11.14 -1.98
CA GLN A 53 1.21 -11.54 -1.56
C GLN A 53 0.34 -12.02 -2.72
N VAL A 54 0.51 -11.45 -3.92
CA VAL A 54 -0.31 -11.81 -5.10
C VAL A 54 0.29 -12.95 -5.90
N LEU A 55 1.62 -13.08 -5.96
CA LEU A 55 2.31 -14.09 -6.77
C LEU A 55 1.82 -15.52 -6.52
N PRO A 56 1.63 -16.00 -5.27
CA PRO A 56 1.14 -17.35 -5.01
C PRO A 56 -0.20 -17.64 -5.70
N ALA A 57 -1.12 -16.67 -5.72
CA ALA A 57 -2.39 -16.80 -6.43
C ALA A 57 -2.20 -16.79 -7.95
N LEU A 58 -1.31 -15.93 -8.47
CA LEU A 58 -1.04 -15.82 -9.91
C LEU A 58 -0.44 -17.10 -10.50
N VAL A 59 0.35 -17.84 -9.71
CA VAL A 59 0.96 -19.11 -10.15
C VAL A 59 0.19 -20.36 -9.69
N GLY A 60 -0.98 -20.20 -9.06
CA GLY A 60 -1.80 -21.31 -8.59
C GLY A 60 -1.15 -22.13 -7.47
N LYS A 61 -0.31 -21.52 -6.63
CA LYS A 61 0.40 -22.15 -5.51
C LYS A 61 0.04 -21.44 -4.19
N PRO A 62 -1.15 -21.70 -3.61
CA PRO A 62 -1.53 -21.07 -2.35
C PRO A 62 -0.59 -21.48 -1.20
N TYR A 63 -0.51 -20.68 -0.15
CA TYR A 63 0.34 -20.97 1.01
C TYR A 63 0.09 -22.35 1.66
N LEU A 64 -1.10 -22.93 1.49
CA LEU A 64 -1.39 -24.29 1.96
C LEU A 64 -0.49 -25.37 1.30
N GLN A 65 0.06 -25.09 0.12
CA GLN A 65 1.00 -25.96 -0.60
C GLN A 65 2.48 -25.70 -0.25
N ALA A 66 2.78 -24.77 0.66
CA ALA A 66 4.16 -24.43 1.01
C ALA A 66 4.95 -25.62 1.58
N ALA A 67 4.28 -26.50 2.34
CA ALA A 67 4.91 -27.69 2.93
C ALA A 67 5.26 -28.76 1.88
N SER A 68 4.63 -28.74 0.71
CA SER A 68 4.82 -29.70 -0.39
C SER A 68 5.72 -29.15 -1.51
N MET A 69 6.51 -28.10 -1.24
CA MET A 69 7.40 -27.54 -2.23
C MET A 69 8.56 -28.48 -2.53
N ASP A 70 8.72 -28.81 -3.80
CA ASP A 70 9.88 -29.55 -4.30
C ASP A 70 11.06 -28.57 -4.50
N CYS A 71 12.04 -28.64 -3.60
CA CYS A 71 13.26 -27.83 -3.65
C CYS A 71 14.30 -28.37 -4.64
N THR A 72 14.07 -29.52 -5.26
CA THR A 72 14.98 -30.13 -6.25
C THR A 72 14.62 -29.74 -7.69
N ALA A 73 13.45 -29.14 -7.90
CA ALA A 73 13.04 -28.62 -9.19
C ALA A 73 13.97 -27.46 -9.64
N HIS A 74 14.77 -27.71 -10.67
CA HIS A 74 15.59 -26.66 -11.30
C HIS A 74 14.70 -25.66 -12.05
N THR A 75 14.48 -24.49 -11.46
CA THR A 75 13.79 -23.39 -12.14
C THR A 75 14.66 -22.89 -13.28
N ARG A 76 14.18 -22.98 -14.53
CA ARG A 76 14.81 -22.29 -15.66
C ARG A 76 14.74 -20.79 -15.41
N VAL A 77 15.88 -20.19 -15.08
CA VAL A 77 16.03 -18.74 -15.03
C VAL A 77 15.77 -18.23 -16.44
N SER A 78 14.66 -17.52 -16.63
CA SER A 78 14.45 -16.79 -17.88
C SER A 78 15.51 -15.71 -17.99
N GLN A 79 16.13 -15.58 -19.16
CA GLN A 79 17.17 -14.59 -19.43
C GLN A 79 16.73 -13.20 -18.99
N ASP A 80 17.64 -12.48 -18.33
CA ASP A 80 17.47 -11.09 -17.91
C ASP A 80 16.94 -10.25 -19.08
N HIS A 81 15.70 -9.78 -18.96
CA HIS A 81 15.23 -8.68 -19.76
C HIS A 81 15.73 -7.39 -19.11
N CYS A 82 16.61 -6.69 -19.84
CA CYS A 82 17.04 -5.35 -19.47
C CYS A 82 15.80 -4.45 -19.31
N PHE A 83 15.64 -3.89 -18.11
CA PHE A 83 14.71 -2.80 -17.88
C PHE A 83 15.14 -1.61 -18.74
N SER A 84 14.27 -1.21 -19.68
CA SER A 84 14.48 0.03 -20.42
C SER A 84 14.47 1.21 -19.43
N PRO A 85 15.35 2.20 -19.59
CA PRO A 85 15.34 3.37 -18.72
C PRO A 85 14.01 4.09 -18.85
N SER A 86 13.41 4.42 -17.70
CA SER A 86 12.22 5.26 -17.62
C SER A 86 12.46 6.58 -18.37
N PRO A 87 11.45 7.11 -19.09
CA PRO A 87 11.58 8.39 -19.77
C PRO A 87 11.94 9.48 -18.77
N SER A 88 12.91 10.31 -19.14
CA SER A 88 13.34 11.50 -18.39
C SER A 88 12.14 12.42 -18.15
N LEU A 89 11.93 12.83 -16.89
CA LEU A 89 10.89 13.78 -16.51
C LEU A 89 11.08 15.10 -17.26
N GLU A 90 10.11 15.43 -18.11
CA GLU A 90 9.92 16.78 -18.60
C GLU A 90 9.58 17.71 -17.42
N THR A 91 10.15 18.91 -17.43
CA THR A 91 9.97 19.93 -16.39
C THR A 91 8.52 20.44 -16.40
N THR A 92 7.66 19.70 -15.72
CA THR A 92 6.26 20.07 -15.50
C THR A 92 6.18 20.87 -14.21
N GLN A 93 5.40 21.96 -14.22
CA GLN A 93 5.19 22.84 -13.07
C GLN A 93 4.80 22.04 -11.81
N GLY A 94 5.32 22.42 -10.64
CA GLY A 94 4.94 21.81 -9.37
C GLY A 94 3.44 21.93 -9.09
N HIS A 95 2.92 21.06 -8.24
CA HIS A 95 1.52 21.10 -7.81
C HIS A 95 1.44 21.37 -6.31
N GLU A 96 0.44 22.16 -5.90
CA GLU A 96 0.18 22.43 -4.49
C GLU A 96 -0.74 21.35 -3.89
N VAL A 97 -0.36 20.86 -2.72
CA VAL A 97 -1.14 19.94 -1.90
C VAL A 97 -1.52 20.65 -0.60
N HIS A 98 -2.81 20.65 -0.28
CA HIS A 98 -3.28 21.14 1.01
C HIS A 98 -3.17 20.02 2.06
N TYR A 99 -2.14 20.10 2.90
CA TYR A 99 -1.83 19.09 3.91
C TYR A 99 -2.37 19.50 5.27
N CYS A 100 -3.14 18.63 5.93
CA CYS A 100 -3.70 18.88 7.24
C CYS A 100 -3.39 17.75 8.21
N ILE A 101 -3.09 18.09 9.47
CA ILE A 101 -2.91 17.16 10.58
C ILE A 101 -4.01 17.40 11.61
N VAL A 102 -4.71 16.34 12.00
CA VAL A 102 -5.91 16.43 12.83
C VAL A 102 -5.84 15.41 13.95
N ASN A 103 -5.93 15.89 15.19
CA ASN A 103 -6.14 15.07 16.37
C ASN A 103 -7.38 15.54 17.11
N LYS A 104 -8.36 14.66 17.21
CA LYS A 104 -9.61 14.86 17.97
C LYS A 104 -9.83 13.75 19.02
N LEU A 105 -8.81 12.94 19.29
CA LEU A 105 -8.94 11.69 20.04
C LEU A 105 -8.14 11.70 21.34
N GLN A 106 -6.84 12.04 21.31
CA GLN A 106 -5.94 11.87 22.45
C GLN A 106 -5.33 13.20 22.91
N GLY A 107 -5.26 13.41 24.23
CA GLY A 107 -4.59 14.58 24.81
C GLY A 107 -5.17 15.91 24.33
N LYS A 108 -4.30 16.87 24.01
CA LYS A 108 -4.70 18.17 23.49
C LYS A 108 -5.09 18.04 22.01
N HIS A 109 -6.34 18.36 21.69
CA HIS A 109 -6.81 18.39 20.31
C HIS A 109 -6.10 19.47 19.49
N PHE A 110 -5.86 19.15 18.22
CA PHE A 110 -5.26 20.09 17.28
C PHE A 110 -5.77 19.85 15.85
N ASN A 111 -5.71 20.91 15.04
CA ASN A 111 -6.03 20.90 13.63
C ASN A 111 -5.20 21.99 12.95
N TYR A 112 -4.18 21.58 12.20
CA TYR A 112 -3.29 22.48 11.48
C TYR A 112 -3.26 22.10 10.02
N CYS A 113 -3.21 23.10 9.13
CA CYS A 113 -3.16 22.90 7.69
C CYS A 113 -2.14 23.84 7.06
N ILE A 114 -1.45 23.37 6.02
CA ILE A 114 -0.44 24.14 5.28
C ILE A 114 -0.48 23.79 3.78
N PRO A 115 -0.33 24.78 2.87
CA PRO A 115 -0.07 24.51 1.47
C PRO A 115 1.39 24.08 1.24
N VAL A 116 1.57 22.96 0.56
CA VAL A 116 2.87 22.39 0.22
C VAL A 116 2.99 22.25 -1.29
N GLU A 117 3.99 22.92 -1.89
CA GLU A 117 4.32 22.74 -3.30
C GLU A 117 5.23 21.53 -3.45
N VAL A 118 4.88 20.62 -4.36
CA VAL A 118 5.68 19.41 -4.65
C VAL A 118 5.95 19.26 -6.14
N PRO A 119 7.13 18.74 -6.52
CA PRO A 119 7.39 18.30 -7.88
C PRO A 119 6.38 17.24 -8.36
N PRO A 120 6.12 17.16 -9.67
CA PRO A 120 5.37 16.05 -10.26
C PRO A 120 6.04 14.71 -9.94
N GLY A 121 5.23 13.70 -9.60
CA GLY A 121 5.72 12.36 -9.26
C GLY A 121 6.21 12.20 -7.82
N SER A 122 6.17 13.27 -7.00
CA SER A 122 6.41 13.15 -5.56
C SER A 122 5.38 12.26 -4.87
N VAL A 123 5.82 11.58 -3.81
CA VAL A 123 4.98 10.74 -2.95
C VAL A 123 4.55 11.51 -1.70
N LEU A 124 3.57 10.99 -0.97
CA LEU A 124 3.04 11.62 0.24
C LEU A 124 4.13 11.91 1.29
N LEU A 125 5.12 11.03 1.45
CA LEU A 125 6.25 11.26 2.36
C LEU A 125 6.98 12.58 2.06
N GLN A 126 7.13 12.96 0.79
CA GLN A 126 7.75 14.24 0.41
C GLN A 126 6.93 15.44 0.89
N VAL A 127 5.60 15.32 0.91
CA VAL A 127 4.70 16.37 1.43
C VAL A 127 4.93 16.56 2.94
N LEU A 128 5.10 15.46 3.69
CA LEU A 128 5.37 15.49 5.13
C LEU A 128 6.73 16.15 5.41
N GLU A 129 7.77 15.77 4.68
CA GLU A 129 9.11 16.34 4.80
C GLU A 129 9.13 17.85 4.53
N LEU A 130 8.43 18.30 3.48
CA LEU A 130 8.36 19.72 3.15
C LEU A 130 7.51 20.51 4.14
N ALA A 131 6.44 19.93 4.68
CA ALA A 131 5.65 20.55 5.73
C ALA A 131 6.47 20.71 7.02
N GLU A 132 7.23 19.68 7.42
CA GLU A 132 8.15 19.73 8.56
C GLU A 132 9.25 20.78 8.36
N GLN A 133 9.82 20.89 7.16
CA GLN A 133 10.82 21.94 6.86
C GLN A 133 10.25 23.35 6.97
N LYS A 134 8.99 23.56 6.55
CA LYS A 134 8.34 24.88 6.63
C LYS A 134 7.97 25.25 8.06
N GLU A 135 7.42 24.31 8.83
CA GLU A 135 6.90 24.55 10.17
C GLU A 135 7.22 23.34 11.10
N PRO A 136 8.48 23.21 11.56
CA PRO A 136 8.97 22.00 12.25
C PRO A 136 8.27 21.75 13.59
N ASP A 137 7.91 22.81 14.31
CA ASP A 137 7.23 22.66 15.60
C ASP A 137 5.80 22.11 15.45
N ILE A 138 5.17 22.32 14.29
CA ILE A 138 3.78 21.94 14.03
C ILE A 138 3.72 20.63 13.25
N PHE A 139 4.47 20.50 12.17
CA PHE A 139 4.39 19.35 11.25
C PHE A 139 5.52 18.33 11.42
N SER A 140 6.25 18.38 12.54
CA SER A 140 7.22 17.33 12.86
C SER A 140 6.59 15.96 12.86
N PHE A 141 7.32 14.99 12.31
CA PHE A 141 6.85 13.61 12.26
C PHE A 141 7.99 12.62 12.49
N LYS A 142 7.64 11.39 12.83
CA LYS A 142 8.60 10.29 12.96
C LYS A 142 8.13 9.10 12.16
N THR A 143 9.08 8.43 11.52
CA THR A 143 8.83 7.19 10.79
C THR A 143 9.54 6.02 11.44
N LYS A 144 8.95 4.84 11.30
CA LYS A 144 9.61 3.55 11.54
C LYS A 144 9.66 2.80 10.21
N TYR A 145 10.84 2.31 9.85
CA TYR A 145 11.03 1.58 8.60
C TYR A 145 10.71 0.09 8.77
N TYR A 146 9.93 -0.45 7.84
CA TYR A 146 9.63 -1.86 7.74
C TYR A 146 10.16 -2.39 6.41
N PRO A 147 11.13 -3.34 6.37
CA PRO A 147 11.75 -3.80 5.13
C PRO A 147 10.77 -4.26 4.05
N SER A 148 9.64 -4.79 4.50
CA SER A 148 8.54 -5.28 3.67
C SER A 148 7.67 -4.15 3.10
N TRP A 149 7.33 -3.13 3.88
CA TRP A 149 6.29 -2.16 3.53
C TRP A 149 6.80 -0.72 3.33
N GLY A 150 8.07 -0.46 3.64
CA GLY A 150 8.65 0.86 3.60
C GLY A 150 8.44 1.64 4.90
N PRO A 151 8.49 2.99 4.84
CA PRO A 151 8.35 3.84 6.01
C PRO A 151 6.89 3.91 6.47
N MET A 152 6.66 3.72 7.77
CA MET A 152 5.38 3.94 8.41
C MET A 152 5.49 5.15 9.34
N VAL A 153 4.58 6.11 9.20
CA VAL A 153 4.50 7.26 10.10
C VAL A 153 3.94 6.81 11.45
N ILE A 154 4.72 7.00 12.51
CA ILE A 154 4.40 6.55 13.87
C ILE A 154 4.11 7.71 14.82
N SER A 155 4.44 8.94 14.44
CA SER A 155 4.15 10.14 15.25
C SER A 155 4.04 11.38 14.38
N ILE A 156 3.13 12.28 14.73
CA ILE A 156 2.95 13.61 14.14
C ILE A 156 2.73 14.61 15.28
N HIS A 157 3.38 15.77 15.22
CA HIS A 157 3.28 16.84 16.22
C HIS A 157 3.50 16.33 17.66
N GLY A 158 4.52 15.46 17.82
CA GLY A 158 4.87 14.85 19.10
C GLY A 158 3.89 13.81 19.64
N LEU A 159 2.74 13.56 18.99
CA LEU A 159 1.78 12.53 19.39
C LEU A 159 2.08 11.23 18.64
N ALA A 160 2.37 10.16 19.37
CA ALA A 160 2.72 8.86 18.82
C ALA A 160 1.51 7.91 18.76
N ALA A 161 1.50 7.04 17.75
CA ALA A 161 0.62 5.87 17.68
C ALA A 161 0.91 4.91 18.86
N ASN A 162 -0.12 4.18 19.29
CA ASN A 162 -0.01 3.24 20.42
C ASN A 162 -0.83 1.98 20.15
N ASP A 163 -0.14 0.83 20.16
CA ASP A 163 -0.75 -0.47 19.88
C ASP A 163 -1.72 -0.92 20.98
N ALA A 164 -1.43 -0.63 22.25
CA ALA A 164 -2.29 -0.98 23.38
C ALA A 164 -3.60 -0.17 23.35
N ASP A 165 -3.51 1.11 22.99
CA ASP A 165 -4.67 2.00 22.84
C ASP A 165 -5.36 1.84 21.48
N ARG A 166 -4.78 1.07 20.56
CA ARG A 166 -5.23 0.88 19.18
C ARG A 166 -5.35 2.21 18.42
N THR A 167 -4.42 3.12 18.65
CA THR A 167 -4.37 4.42 17.96
C THR A 167 -3.26 4.45 16.92
N PHE A 168 -3.55 5.04 15.77
CA PHE A 168 -2.62 5.16 14.63
C PHE A 168 -2.92 6.41 13.82
N TRP A 169 -1.98 6.78 12.95
CA TRP A 169 -2.16 7.88 11.99
C TRP A 169 -2.79 7.36 10.70
N GLU A 170 -4.00 7.81 10.39
CA GLU A 170 -4.69 7.52 9.14
C GLU A 170 -4.44 8.65 8.13
N PHE A 171 -4.14 8.28 6.88
CA PHE A 171 -3.94 9.23 5.79
C PHE A 171 -5.12 9.21 4.83
N LEU A 172 -5.60 10.40 4.49
CA LEU A 172 -6.79 10.61 3.67
C LEU A 172 -6.47 11.53 2.50
N SER A 173 -6.98 11.19 1.32
CA SER A 173 -7.15 12.14 0.22
C SER A 173 -8.57 12.69 0.30
N GLY A 174 -8.71 13.90 0.83
CA GLY A 174 -10.00 14.49 1.21
C GLY A 174 -10.66 13.66 2.32
N LYS A 175 -11.72 12.92 1.98
CA LYS A 175 -12.45 12.04 2.92
C LYS A 175 -12.20 10.54 2.70
N LYS A 176 -11.29 10.19 1.77
CA LYS A 176 -11.06 8.79 1.37
C LYS A 176 -9.70 8.33 1.89
N ALA A 177 -9.69 7.22 2.63
CA ALA A 177 -8.45 6.57 3.03
C ALA A 177 -7.62 6.17 1.82
N ILE A 178 -6.33 6.49 1.87
CA ILE A 178 -5.37 6.04 0.87
C ILE A 178 -5.09 4.55 1.05
N LYS A 179 -4.64 3.89 -0.02
CA LYS A 179 -4.40 2.44 -0.05
C LYS A 179 -2.92 2.09 -0.05
N GLU A 180 -2.07 3.11 -0.16
CA GLU A 180 -0.61 3.05 -0.23
C GLU A 180 -0.04 3.94 0.86
N GLY A 181 1.15 3.61 1.36
CA GLY A 181 1.90 4.40 2.32
C GLY A 181 2.82 5.43 1.66
#